data_AF-A0A3P8JP46-F1
#
_entry.id   AF-A0A3P8JP46-F1
#
_cell.length_a   1.000
_cell.length_b   1.000
_cell.length_c   1.000
_cell.angle_alpha   90.00
_cell.angle_beta   90.00
_cell.angle_gamma   90.00
#
_symmetry.space_group_name_H-M   'P 1'
#
loop_
_entity.id
_entity.type
_entity.pdbx_description
1 polymer ?
#
loop_
_entity_poly.entity_id
_entity_poly.type
_entity_poly.pdbx_seq_one_letter_code
_entity_poly.pdbx_strand_id
1 'polypeptide(L)'
;MVYDVFDSNEVLEGKLMAGSTGFDLVVPSASFLERQLAAGVFQPLDKSKLPNWKNLDPEVLKLVAKHDPENKYAMPYLWATTGIGYNVDKVKAALGKDAPLDSWDLVLKPENLEKLKSCGVSFLDAPEEIFATVLNYLGKDPNSMKADDYTGPATDLLLKLRPNIRYFHSSQYINDLANAISASRSAGRATYGRPQTGPKRRKMASTSPTLFRKRGRWRSLTSLRCRQMLRIKMKPISSLTI
;
A
#
# COMPACT_ATOMS: atom_id res chain seq x y z
N MET A 1 6.27 24.07 12.95
CA MET A 1 6.51 22.91 12.08
C MET A 1 5.30 22.82 11.16
N VAL A 2 5.52 23.03 9.86
CA VAL A 2 4.48 22.84 8.84
C VAL A 2 4.73 21.47 8.22
N TYR A 3 3.69 20.65 8.09
CA TYR A 3 3.79 19.29 7.58
C TYR A 3 2.63 19.04 6.63
N ASP A 4 2.96 18.83 5.35
CA ASP A 4 2.02 18.51 4.30
C ASP A 4 2.31 17.11 3.76
N VAL A 5 1.26 16.45 3.27
CA VAL A 5 1.32 15.08 2.74
C VAL A 5 0.89 15.04 1.28
N PHE A 6 1.54 14.17 0.51
CA PHE A 6 1.22 13.87 -0.89
C PHE A 6 1.12 12.34 -1.04
N ASP A 7 0.24 11.88 -1.92
CA ASP A 7 0.04 10.46 -2.22
C ASP A 7 0.42 10.10 -3.68
N SER A 8 1.04 11.02 -4.42
CA SER A 8 1.53 10.84 -5.78
C SER A 8 2.91 11.49 -5.96
N ASN A 9 3.82 10.78 -6.65
CA ASN A 9 5.13 11.31 -7.01
C ASN A 9 5.01 12.41 -8.07
N GLU A 10 4.04 12.31 -8.96
CA GLU A 10 3.76 13.26 -10.03
C GLU A 10 3.34 14.63 -9.48
N VAL A 11 2.51 14.64 -8.43
CA VAL A 11 2.14 15.91 -7.74
C VAL A 11 3.36 16.56 -7.10
N LEU A 12 4.21 15.78 -6.45
CA LEU A 12 5.44 16.28 -5.84
C LEU A 12 6.41 16.82 -6.91
N GLU A 13 6.62 16.07 -7.98
CA GLU A 13 7.49 16.48 -9.08
C GLU A 13 7.01 17.77 -9.72
N GLY A 14 5.72 17.88 -10.03
CA GLY A 14 5.15 19.09 -10.62
C GLY A 14 5.41 20.34 -9.77
N LYS A 15 5.32 20.21 -8.43
CA LYS A 15 5.68 21.28 -7.51
C LYS A 15 7.17 21.61 -7.56
N LEU A 16 8.05 20.60 -7.51
CA LEU A 16 9.50 20.80 -7.56
C LEU A 16 9.93 21.51 -8.85
N MET A 17 9.39 21.09 -9.99
CA MET A 17 9.72 21.67 -11.30
C MET A 17 9.16 23.09 -11.49
N ALA A 18 8.06 23.44 -10.80
CA ALA A 18 7.55 24.82 -10.79
C ALA A 18 8.45 25.79 -9.99
N GLY A 19 9.33 25.26 -9.14
CA GLY A 19 10.23 26.04 -8.28
C GLY A 19 9.52 26.64 -7.05
N SER A 20 10.32 27.23 -6.15
CA SER A 20 9.85 27.94 -4.94
C SER A 20 8.77 27.19 -4.15
N THR A 21 8.98 25.90 -3.92
CA THR A 21 7.97 25.02 -3.30
C THR A 21 7.59 25.42 -1.88
N GLY A 22 8.49 26.13 -1.18
CA GLY A 22 8.35 26.43 0.25
C GLY A 22 8.62 25.25 1.17
N PHE A 23 9.11 24.12 0.64
CA PHE A 23 9.48 22.93 1.42
C PHE A 23 10.99 22.84 1.64
N ASP A 24 11.39 22.58 2.88
CA ASP A 24 12.80 22.33 3.23
C ASP A 24 13.21 20.87 2.97
N LEU A 25 12.27 19.93 3.14
CA LEU A 25 12.47 18.49 2.95
C LEU A 25 11.29 17.91 2.18
N VAL A 26 11.59 17.03 1.24
CA VAL A 26 10.63 16.25 0.46
C VAL A 26 11.08 14.80 0.36
N VAL A 27 10.16 13.88 0.07
CA VAL A 27 10.44 12.44 0.07
C VAL A 27 9.96 11.79 -1.24
N PRO A 28 10.62 12.05 -2.38
CA PRO A 28 10.30 11.38 -3.64
C PRO A 28 10.75 9.91 -3.63
N SER A 29 10.12 9.08 -4.48
CA SER A 29 10.67 7.77 -4.83
C SER A 29 12.01 7.92 -5.56
N ALA A 30 12.91 6.93 -5.42
CA ALA A 30 14.25 7.00 -5.99
C ALA A 30 14.27 7.12 -7.53
N SER A 31 13.33 6.48 -8.23
CA SER A 31 13.18 6.62 -9.69
C SER A 31 12.86 8.06 -10.13
N PHE A 32 12.04 8.77 -9.35
CA PHE A 32 11.73 10.18 -9.59
C PHE A 32 12.88 11.09 -9.17
N LEU A 33 13.59 10.74 -8.10
CA LEU A 33 14.78 11.47 -7.65
C LEU A 33 15.83 11.58 -8.78
N GLU A 34 16.10 10.51 -9.52
CA GLU A 34 17.12 10.51 -10.59
C GLU A 34 16.88 11.62 -11.62
N ARG A 35 15.66 11.70 -12.17
CA ARG A 35 15.29 12.75 -13.14
C ARG A 35 15.23 14.14 -12.52
N GLN A 36 14.83 14.24 -11.25
CA GLN A 36 14.80 15.51 -10.52
C GLN A 36 16.21 16.04 -10.24
N LEU A 37 17.18 15.16 -10.00
CA LEU A 37 18.60 15.52 -9.88
C LEU A 37 19.15 16.10 -11.17
N ALA A 38 18.79 15.51 -12.32
CA ALA A 38 19.17 16.06 -13.62
C ALA A 38 18.59 17.47 -13.87
N ALA A 39 17.43 17.78 -13.29
CA ALA A 39 16.83 19.12 -13.33
C ALA A 39 17.43 20.11 -12.30
N GLY A 40 18.33 19.66 -11.41
CA GLY A 40 19.03 20.53 -10.47
C GLY A 40 18.16 21.07 -9.32
N VAL A 41 17.05 20.41 -9.00
CA VAL A 41 16.10 20.89 -7.97
C VAL A 41 16.56 20.62 -6.53
N PHE A 42 17.63 19.84 -6.33
CA PHE A 42 18.15 19.47 -5.02
C PHE A 42 19.59 19.96 -4.80
N GLN A 43 19.88 20.32 -3.54
CA GLN A 43 21.24 20.56 -3.08
C GLN A 43 21.86 19.26 -2.52
N PRO A 44 23.18 19.08 -2.62
CA PRO A 44 23.83 17.91 -2.03
C PRO A 44 23.75 17.93 -0.50
N LEU A 45 23.67 16.75 0.11
CA LEU A 45 23.65 16.60 1.55
C LEU A 45 25.06 16.79 2.14
N ASP A 46 25.16 17.67 3.13
CA ASP A 46 26.35 17.79 3.96
C ASP A 46 26.40 16.63 4.98
N LYS A 47 27.05 15.52 4.60
CA LYS A 47 27.15 14.31 5.43
C LYS A 47 27.89 14.55 6.76
N SER A 48 28.70 15.62 6.88
CA SER A 48 29.35 15.97 8.15
C SER A 48 28.34 16.35 9.23
N LYS A 49 27.16 16.85 8.83
CA LYS A 49 26.04 17.20 9.71
C LYS A 49 25.08 16.04 9.96
N LEU A 50 25.35 14.86 9.39
CA LEU A 50 24.51 13.66 9.51
C LEU A 50 25.27 12.55 10.26
N PRO A 51 25.56 12.70 11.57
CA PRO A 51 26.34 11.72 12.33
C PRO A 51 25.67 10.34 12.41
N ASN A 52 24.36 10.28 12.15
CA ASN A 52 23.56 9.05 12.11
C ASN A 52 23.55 8.35 10.74
N TRP A 53 24.25 8.89 9.74
CA TRP A 53 24.34 8.26 8.41
C TRP A 53 24.86 6.82 8.48
N LYS A 54 25.73 6.54 9.45
CA LYS A 54 26.26 5.20 9.75
C LYS A 54 25.20 4.14 10.10
N ASN A 55 23.97 4.55 10.42
CA ASN A 55 22.89 3.62 10.77
C ASN A 55 22.11 3.13 9.55
N LEU A 56 22.37 3.68 8.36
CA LEU A 56 21.71 3.29 7.13
C LEU A 56 22.20 1.91 6.67
N ASP A 57 21.27 1.11 6.13
CA ASP A 57 21.59 -0.20 5.57
C ASP A 57 22.46 -0.02 4.30
N PRO A 58 23.69 -0.58 4.27
CA PRO A 58 24.58 -0.47 3.12
C PRO A 58 24.01 -1.08 1.83
N GLU A 59 23.20 -2.13 1.91
CA GLU A 59 22.61 -2.74 0.72
C GLU A 59 21.50 -1.87 0.14
N VAL A 60 20.70 -1.21 0.99
CA VAL A 60 19.73 -0.21 0.55
C VAL A 60 20.44 1.00 -0.06
N LEU A 61 21.54 1.46 0.53
CA LEU A 61 22.35 2.54 -0.03
C LEU A 61 22.88 2.21 -1.43
N LYS A 62 23.36 0.97 -1.66
CA LYS A 62 23.81 0.53 -2.99
C LYS A 62 22.68 0.54 -4.03
N LEU A 63 21.46 0.15 -3.64
CA LEU A 63 20.31 0.19 -4.54
C LEU A 63 19.94 1.64 -4.89
N VAL A 64 19.84 2.51 -3.88
CA VAL A 64 19.55 3.94 -4.10
C VAL A 64 20.66 4.63 -4.89
N ALA A 65 21.91 4.17 -4.77
CA ALA A 65 23.06 4.74 -5.48
C ALA A 65 22.98 4.60 -7.02
N LYS A 66 22.12 3.72 -7.53
CA LYS A 66 21.81 3.66 -8.97
C LYS A 66 21.12 4.93 -9.47
N HIS A 67 20.33 5.58 -8.61
CA HIS A 67 19.57 6.80 -8.91
C HIS A 67 20.23 8.07 -8.36
N ASP A 68 20.98 7.95 -7.27
CA ASP A 68 21.75 9.03 -6.64
C ASP A 68 23.21 8.58 -6.46
N PRO A 69 24.07 8.78 -7.47
CA PRO A 69 25.47 8.37 -7.40
C PRO A 69 26.17 8.88 -6.14
N GLU A 70 26.87 7.97 -5.45
CA GLU A 70 27.54 8.21 -4.16
C GLU A 70 26.59 8.58 -2.99
N ASN A 71 25.28 8.41 -3.17
CA ASN A 71 24.23 8.83 -2.23
C ASN A 71 24.44 10.28 -1.79
N LYS A 72 24.62 11.18 -2.76
CA LYS A 72 25.06 12.56 -2.54
C LYS A 72 23.91 13.48 -2.17
N TYR A 73 22.68 13.16 -2.57
CA TYR A 73 21.53 14.06 -2.47
C TYR A 73 20.39 13.52 -1.59
N ALA A 74 20.27 12.20 -1.41
CA ALA A 74 19.15 11.60 -0.71
C ALA A 74 19.56 10.68 0.44
N MET A 75 18.72 10.68 1.48
CA MET A 75 18.78 9.74 2.60
C MET A 75 17.63 8.74 2.47
N PRO A 76 17.88 7.42 2.34
CA PRO A 76 16.82 6.42 2.27
C PRO A 76 15.96 6.45 3.54
N TYR A 77 14.64 6.53 3.37
CA TYR A 77 13.70 6.57 4.50
C TYR A 77 12.98 5.23 4.69
N LEU A 78 12.14 4.86 3.71
CA LEU A 78 11.39 3.61 3.69
C LEU A 78 11.42 3.03 2.28
N TRP A 79 11.33 1.71 2.19
CA TRP A 79 11.13 1.00 0.93
C TRP A 79 10.08 -0.11 1.14
N ALA A 80 9.37 -0.42 0.06
CA ALA A 80 8.34 -1.45 0.05
C ALA A 80 8.21 -1.99 -1.38
N THR A 81 7.25 -2.89 -1.58
CA THR A 81 6.91 -3.45 -2.89
C THR A 81 5.48 -3.09 -3.26
N THR A 82 5.24 -2.80 -4.52
CA THR A 82 3.88 -2.72 -5.08
C THR A 82 3.36 -4.14 -5.32
N GLY A 83 2.21 -4.46 -4.72
CA GLY A 83 1.68 -5.81 -4.66
C GLY A 83 0.17 -5.83 -4.42
N ILE A 84 -0.38 -7.01 -4.15
CA ILE A 84 -1.83 -7.18 -4.00
C ILE A 84 -2.22 -7.24 -2.52
N GLY A 85 -3.00 -6.24 -2.08
CA GLY A 85 -3.72 -6.27 -0.80
C GLY A 85 -5.15 -6.74 -1.01
N TYR A 86 -5.60 -7.75 -0.26
CA TYR A 86 -6.93 -8.33 -0.44
C TYR A 86 -7.59 -8.80 0.85
N ASN A 87 -8.93 -8.82 0.83
CA ASN A 87 -9.75 -9.46 1.86
C ASN A 87 -9.88 -10.96 1.54
N VAL A 88 -9.22 -11.81 2.34
CA VAL A 88 -9.15 -13.26 2.13
C VAL A 88 -10.53 -13.91 1.99
N ASP A 89 -11.48 -13.54 2.85
CA ASP A 89 -12.79 -14.18 2.90
C ASP A 89 -13.64 -13.78 1.69
N LYS A 90 -13.60 -12.50 1.30
CA LYS A 90 -14.31 -12.01 0.10
C LYS A 90 -13.74 -12.59 -1.19
N VAL A 91 -12.42 -12.65 -1.33
CA VAL A 91 -11.79 -13.25 -2.52
C VAL A 91 -12.16 -14.72 -2.64
N LYS A 92 -12.11 -15.48 -1.53
CA LYS A 92 -12.52 -16.89 -1.53
C LYS A 92 -14.00 -17.10 -1.80
N ALA A 93 -14.86 -16.18 -1.36
CA ALA A 93 -16.28 -16.23 -1.67
C ALA A 93 -16.55 -15.98 -3.17
N ALA A 94 -15.78 -15.09 -3.81
CA ALA A 94 -15.95 -14.75 -5.22
C ALA A 94 -15.28 -15.74 -6.19
N LEU A 95 -14.09 -16.24 -5.85
CA LEU A 95 -13.26 -17.07 -6.73
C LEU A 95 -13.15 -18.55 -6.29
N GLY A 96 -13.65 -18.90 -5.11
CA GLY A 96 -13.50 -20.22 -4.54
C GLY A 96 -12.21 -20.40 -3.73
N LYS A 97 -11.97 -21.63 -3.26
CA LYS A 97 -10.83 -21.97 -2.39
C LYS A 97 -9.49 -21.91 -3.11
N ASP A 98 -9.49 -22.16 -4.42
CA ASP A 98 -8.31 -22.27 -5.28
C ASP A 98 -7.98 -20.94 -5.98
N ALA A 99 -8.47 -19.82 -5.45
CA ALA A 99 -8.13 -18.49 -5.95
C ALA A 99 -6.59 -18.31 -5.99
N PRO A 100 -6.03 -17.72 -7.06
CA PRO A 100 -4.57 -17.59 -7.24
C PRO A 100 -4.01 -16.44 -6.39
N LEU A 101 -4.05 -16.60 -5.06
CA LEU A 101 -3.73 -15.55 -4.06
C LEU A 101 -2.26 -15.10 -4.05
N ASP A 102 -1.41 -15.73 -4.84
CA ASP A 102 0.03 -15.50 -4.96
C ASP A 102 0.48 -15.27 -6.39
N SER A 103 -0.45 -14.98 -7.29
CA SER A 103 -0.16 -14.60 -8.66
C SER A 103 -0.86 -13.29 -9.02
N TRP A 104 -0.22 -12.53 -9.92
CA TRP A 104 -0.84 -11.38 -10.56
C TRP A 104 -2.09 -11.76 -11.35
N ASP A 105 -2.27 -13.04 -11.70
CA ASP A 105 -3.50 -13.61 -12.24
C ASP A 105 -4.75 -13.21 -11.46
N LEU A 106 -4.64 -13.00 -10.14
CA LEU A 106 -5.78 -12.60 -9.31
C LEU A 106 -6.44 -11.32 -9.82
N VAL A 107 -5.65 -10.37 -10.31
CA VAL A 107 -6.13 -9.03 -10.70
C VAL A 107 -5.85 -8.67 -12.15
N LEU A 108 -4.93 -9.36 -12.83
CA LEU A 108 -4.55 -9.12 -14.21
C LEU A 108 -5.16 -10.12 -15.21
N LYS A 109 -5.88 -11.15 -14.74
CA LYS A 109 -6.78 -11.95 -15.61
C LYS A 109 -8.19 -11.36 -15.62
N PRO A 110 -8.73 -10.97 -16.79
CA PRO A 110 -10.07 -10.38 -16.89
C PRO A 110 -11.17 -11.22 -16.22
N GLU A 111 -11.13 -12.55 -16.40
CA GLU A 111 -12.12 -13.48 -15.84
C GLU A 111 -12.10 -13.57 -14.31
N ASN A 112 -10.94 -13.33 -13.69
CA ASN A 112 -10.83 -13.25 -12.23
C ASN A 112 -11.31 -11.88 -11.75
N LEU A 113 -10.89 -10.81 -12.43
CA LEU A 113 -11.23 -9.45 -12.05
C LEU A 113 -12.73 -9.16 -12.17
N GLU A 114 -13.39 -9.72 -13.17
CA GLU A 114 -14.85 -9.63 -13.36
C GLU A 114 -15.62 -10.20 -12.16
N LYS A 115 -15.21 -11.37 -11.63
CA LYS A 115 -15.82 -11.97 -10.44
C LYS A 115 -15.57 -11.11 -9.19
N LEU A 116 -14.38 -10.54 -9.09
CA LEU A 116 -13.97 -9.66 -7.97
C LEU A 116 -14.63 -8.28 -8.02
N LYS A 117 -15.17 -7.84 -9.18
CA LYS A 117 -15.89 -6.56 -9.32
C LYS A 117 -16.96 -6.38 -8.23
N SER A 118 -17.67 -7.46 -7.89
CA SER A 118 -18.72 -7.48 -6.86
C SER A 118 -18.23 -7.10 -5.45
N CYS A 119 -16.98 -7.39 -5.11
CA CYS A 119 -16.40 -7.05 -3.81
C CYS A 119 -15.64 -5.72 -3.78
N GLY A 120 -15.46 -5.08 -4.94
CA GLY A 120 -14.75 -3.82 -5.12
C GLY A 120 -13.26 -4.05 -5.39
N VAL A 121 -12.79 -3.52 -6.52
CA VAL A 121 -11.38 -3.56 -6.95
C VAL A 121 -10.92 -2.12 -7.16
N SER A 122 -9.76 -1.76 -6.62
CA SER A 122 -9.11 -0.47 -6.82
C SER A 122 -7.68 -0.68 -7.28
N PHE A 123 -7.20 0.18 -8.17
CA PHE A 123 -5.79 0.23 -8.59
C PHE A 123 -5.16 1.52 -8.05
N LEU A 124 -3.83 1.54 -7.91
CA LEU A 124 -3.10 2.76 -7.59
C LEU A 124 -3.25 3.75 -8.75
N ASP A 125 -3.33 5.03 -8.42
CA ASP A 125 -3.19 6.10 -9.41
C ASP A 125 -1.70 6.46 -9.51
N ALA A 126 -0.94 5.51 -10.05
CA ALA A 126 0.52 5.54 -10.15
C ALA A 126 0.91 4.90 -11.50
N PRO A 127 0.93 5.67 -12.61
CA PRO A 127 1.01 5.13 -13.95
C PRO A 127 2.31 4.33 -14.19
N GLU A 128 3.48 4.86 -13.78
CA GLU A 128 4.76 4.17 -13.97
C GLU A 128 4.77 2.79 -13.29
N GLU A 129 4.25 2.69 -12.06
CA GLU A 129 4.18 1.44 -11.31
C GLU A 129 3.19 0.43 -11.93
N ILE A 130 2.02 0.90 -12.36
CA ILE A 130 0.98 0.04 -12.94
C ILE A 130 1.42 -0.48 -14.31
N PHE A 131 1.99 0.36 -15.17
CA PHE A 131 2.49 -0.07 -16.47
C PHE A 131 3.66 -1.06 -16.32
N ALA A 132 4.63 -0.78 -15.45
CA ALA A 132 5.75 -1.70 -15.20
C ALA A 132 5.26 -3.06 -14.69
N THR A 133 4.27 -3.07 -13.79
CA THR A 133 3.63 -4.30 -13.28
C THR A 133 2.96 -5.09 -14.41
N VAL A 134 2.22 -4.41 -15.28
CA VAL A 134 1.52 -5.05 -16.42
C VAL A 134 2.51 -5.58 -17.46
N LEU A 135 3.56 -4.82 -17.79
CA LEU A 135 4.61 -5.27 -18.70
C LEU A 135 5.30 -6.53 -18.17
N ASN A 136 5.68 -6.53 -16.89
CA ASN A 136 6.25 -7.69 -16.22
C ASN A 136 5.33 -8.91 -16.32
N TYR A 137 4.03 -8.73 -16.04
CA TYR A 137 3.04 -9.81 -16.14
C TYR A 137 2.89 -10.37 -17.57
N LEU A 138 3.02 -9.50 -18.58
CA LEU A 138 3.00 -9.89 -19.99
C LEU A 138 4.33 -10.50 -20.48
N GLY A 139 5.29 -10.73 -19.57
CA GLY A 139 6.61 -11.28 -19.89
C GLY A 139 7.54 -10.32 -20.63
N LYS A 140 7.26 -9.01 -20.55
CA LYS A 140 8.09 -7.95 -21.12
C LYS A 140 9.02 -7.37 -20.06
N ASP A 141 10.01 -6.60 -20.51
CA ASP A 141 10.83 -5.78 -19.62
C ASP A 141 9.92 -4.77 -18.89
N PRO A 142 9.90 -4.74 -17.54
CA PRO A 142 9.15 -3.74 -16.78
C PRO A 142 9.54 -2.30 -17.10
N ASN A 143 10.77 -2.09 -17.60
CA ASN A 143 11.33 -0.80 -18.01
C ASN A 143 11.51 -0.72 -19.54
N SER A 144 10.62 -1.35 -20.32
CA SER A 144 10.73 -1.35 -21.78
C SER A 144 10.87 0.06 -22.34
N MET A 145 11.80 0.27 -23.27
CA MET A 145 11.97 1.54 -23.98
C MET A 145 11.19 1.58 -25.31
N LYS A 146 10.38 0.54 -25.60
CA LYS A 146 9.60 0.44 -26.84
C LYS A 146 8.19 0.98 -26.62
N ALA A 147 7.86 2.10 -27.27
CA ALA A 147 6.53 2.72 -27.17
C ALA A 147 5.38 1.74 -27.46
N ASP A 148 5.56 0.85 -28.44
CA ASP A 148 4.55 -0.14 -28.84
C ASP A 148 4.18 -1.12 -27.72
N ASP A 149 5.07 -1.39 -26.77
CA ASP A 149 4.75 -2.25 -25.63
C ASP A 149 3.69 -1.61 -24.70
N TYR A 150 3.70 -0.28 -24.62
CA TYR A 150 2.76 0.50 -23.81
C TYR A 150 1.44 0.73 -24.55
N THR A 151 1.50 1.22 -25.78
CA THR A 151 0.31 1.60 -26.57
C THR A 151 -0.45 0.39 -27.09
N GLY A 152 0.21 -0.75 -27.28
CA GLY A 152 -0.41 -2.01 -27.66
C GLY A 152 -0.76 -2.87 -26.45
N PRO A 153 0.00 -3.92 -26.15
CA PRO A 153 -0.43 -5.01 -25.28
C PRO A 153 -0.68 -4.60 -23.82
N ALA A 154 0.07 -3.64 -23.27
CA ALA A 154 -0.17 -3.16 -21.90
C ALA A 154 -1.51 -2.37 -21.82
N THR A 155 -1.72 -1.43 -22.74
CA THR A 155 -2.99 -0.67 -22.83
C THR A 155 -4.16 -1.61 -23.12
N ASP A 156 -4.01 -2.55 -24.05
CA ASP A 156 -5.06 -3.53 -24.39
C ASP A 156 -5.50 -4.33 -23.18
N LEU A 157 -4.55 -4.79 -22.34
CA LEU A 157 -4.89 -5.49 -21.11
C LEU A 157 -5.60 -4.56 -20.12
N LEU A 158 -5.04 -3.38 -19.85
CA LEU A 158 -5.62 -2.42 -18.92
C LEU A 158 -7.05 -2.01 -19.31
N LEU A 159 -7.32 -1.82 -20.61
CA LEU A 159 -8.65 -1.52 -21.12
C LEU A 159 -9.64 -2.69 -20.93
N LYS A 160 -9.18 -3.95 -21.03
CA LYS A 160 -10.01 -5.13 -20.71
C LYS A 160 -10.33 -5.21 -19.21
N LEU A 161 -9.42 -4.80 -18.35
CA LEU A 161 -9.60 -4.80 -16.89
C LEU A 161 -10.47 -3.60 -16.42
N ARG A 162 -10.38 -2.47 -17.12
CA ARG A 162 -10.99 -1.18 -16.75
C ARG A 162 -12.47 -1.22 -16.36
N PRO A 163 -13.37 -1.98 -17.01
CA PRO A 163 -14.78 -2.06 -16.63
C PRO A 163 -15.04 -2.71 -15.27
N ASN A 164 -14.05 -3.40 -14.71
CA ASN A 164 -14.12 -4.13 -13.45
C ASN A 164 -13.41 -3.39 -12.29
N ILE A 165 -12.72 -2.28 -12.60
CA ILE A 165 -12.04 -1.43 -11.63
C ILE A 165 -12.98 -0.32 -11.19
N ARG A 166 -13.18 -0.18 -9.87
CA ARG A 166 -14.10 0.79 -9.28
C ARG A 166 -13.53 2.21 -9.32
N TYR A 167 -12.25 2.36 -8.99
CA TYR A 167 -11.55 3.64 -8.98
C TYR A 167 -10.03 3.43 -9.05
N PHE A 168 -9.32 4.52 -9.36
CA PHE A 168 -7.86 4.63 -9.28
C PHE A 168 -7.55 5.67 -8.20
N HIS A 169 -6.83 5.29 -7.14
CA HIS A 169 -6.46 6.19 -6.03
C HIS A 169 -5.34 5.58 -5.20
N SER A 170 -4.36 6.39 -4.82
CA SER A 170 -3.14 5.93 -4.12
C SER A 170 -3.19 5.96 -2.59
N SER A 171 -4.34 6.25 -1.96
CA SER A 171 -4.47 6.32 -0.49
C SER A 171 -5.82 5.86 0.07
N GLN A 172 -6.93 6.16 -0.62
CA GLN A 172 -8.28 5.78 -0.17
C GLN A 172 -8.45 4.26 0.08
N TYR A 173 -7.76 3.42 -0.68
CA TYR A 173 -7.88 1.95 -0.60
C TYR A 173 -7.55 1.40 0.80
N ILE A 174 -6.73 2.10 1.60
CA ILE A 174 -6.31 1.67 2.94
C ILE A 174 -7.54 1.57 3.86
N ASN A 175 -8.35 2.64 3.89
CA ASN A 175 -9.54 2.70 4.72
C ASN A 175 -10.63 1.76 4.19
N ASP A 176 -10.80 1.68 2.87
CA ASP A 176 -11.79 0.79 2.25
C ASP A 176 -11.50 -0.68 2.57
N LEU A 177 -10.24 -1.10 2.48
CA LEU A 177 -9.82 -2.46 2.81
C LEU A 177 -10.01 -2.76 4.30
N ALA A 178 -9.61 -1.85 5.19
CA ALA A 178 -9.76 -2.00 6.63
C ALA A 178 -11.24 -2.09 7.06
N ASN A 179 -12.10 -1.24 6.48
CA ASN A 179 -13.53 -1.22 6.75
C ASN A 179 -14.24 -2.46 6.20
N ALA A 180 -13.87 -2.92 5.01
CA ALA A 180 -14.41 -4.16 4.43
C ALA A 180 -14.09 -5.39 5.30
N ILE A 181 -12.91 -5.43 5.92
CA ILE A 181 -12.52 -6.49 6.86
C ILE A 181 -13.32 -6.39 8.16
N SER A 182 -13.44 -5.18 8.72
CA SER A 182 -14.20 -4.96 9.95
C SER A 182 -15.68 -5.31 9.80
N ALA A 183 -16.29 -4.93 8.67
CA ALA A 183 -17.68 -5.26 8.34
C ALA A 183 -17.90 -6.78 8.18
N SER A 184 -16.96 -7.50 7.56
CA SER A 184 -17.01 -8.96 7.45
C SER A 184 -16.91 -9.64 8.82
N ARG A 185 -16.08 -9.11 9.74
CA ARG A 185 -15.98 -9.61 11.12
C ARG A 185 -17.23 -9.36 11.94
N SER A 186 -17.86 -8.19 11.82
CA SER A 186 -19.14 -7.91 12.48
C SER A 186 -20.27 -8.76 11.91
N ALA A 187 -20.31 -8.98 10.59
CA ALA A 187 -21.28 -9.85 9.95
C ALA A 187 -21.09 -11.32 10.36
N GLY A 188 -19.85 -11.81 10.43
CA GLY A 188 -19.53 -13.15 10.91
C GLY A 188 -19.77 -13.34 12.42
N ARG A 189 -19.79 -12.26 13.22
CA ARG A 189 -20.20 -12.31 14.63
C ARG A 189 -21.72 -12.19 14.80
N ALA A 190 -22.42 -11.53 13.88
CA ALA A 190 -23.88 -11.43 13.88
C ALA A 190 -24.59 -12.74 13.49
N THR A 191 -23.92 -13.65 12.77
CA THR A 191 -24.48 -14.96 12.38
C THR A 191 -24.32 -16.07 13.43
N TYR A 192 -23.67 -15.79 14.58
CA TYR A 192 -23.56 -16.68 15.73
C TYR A 192 -24.29 -16.15 16.98
N GLY A 193 -25.37 -15.39 16.79
CA GLY A 193 -26.28 -14.99 17.86
C GLY A 193 -27.64 -15.66 17.69
N ARG A 194 -27.96 -16.66 18.52
CA ARG A 194 -29.35 -17.11 18.72
C ARG A 194 -30.23 -15.88 19.02
N PRO A 195 -31.48 -15.81 18.52
CA PRO A 195 -32.39 -14.73 18.87
C PRO A 195 -32.75 -14.84 20.35
N GLN A 196 -32.29 -13.89 21.16
CA GLN A 196 -32.79 -13.66 22.51
C GLN A 196 -33.84 -12.55 22.42
N THR A 197 -35.10 -12.94 22.51
CA THR A 197 -36.25 -12.07 22.71
C THR A 197 -36.29 -11.60 24.17
N GLY A 198 -36.26 -10.29 24.44
CA GLY A 198 -36.45 -9.74 25.79
C GLY A 198 -36.09 -8.25 25.94
N PRO A 199 -36.73 -7.49 26.83
CA PRO A 199 -37.19 -6.12 26.52
C PRO A 199 -36.21 -4.98 26.82
N LYS A 200 -36.42 -3.89 26.08
CA LYS A 200 -35.78 -2.57 26.14
C LYS A 200 -35.64 -1.99 27.57
N ARG A 201 -34.45 -1.48 27.92
CA ARG A 201 -34.27 -0.30 28.80
C ARG A 201 -33.13 0.62 28.32
N ARG A 202 -33.27 1.90 28.66
CA ARG A 202 -32.81 3.15 28.02
C ARG A 202 -31.35 3.58 28.32
N LYS A 203 -30.82 4.48 27.44
CA LYS A 203 -29.85 5.63 27.56
C LYS A 203 -28.75 5.59 28.65
N MET A 204 -27.49 6.00 28.47
CA MET A 204 -26.96 7.32 28.03
C MET A 204 -25.40 7.26 27.94
N ALA A 205 -24.78 8.39 27.53
CA ALA A 205 -23.41 8.57 27.07
C ALA A 205 -22.29 8.82 28.13
N SER A 206 -21.04 8.75 27.61
CA SER A 206 -19.69 9.23 28.00
C SER A 206 -19.30 9.60 29.45
N THR A 207 -18.10 9.13 29.84
CA THR A 207 -16.88 9.89 30.27
C THR A 207 -15.99 8.99 31.16
N SER A 208 -14.68 8.92 30.88
CA SER A 208 -13.65 8.41 31.82
C SER A 208 -13.58 9.32 33.07
N PRO A 209 -12.80 9.03 34.15
CA PRO A 209 -11.96 7.87 34.49
C PRO A 209 -12.22 7.34 35.93
N THR A 210 -11.95 6.06 36.24
CA THR A 210 -11.58 5.68 37.63
C THR A 210 -10.98 4.28 37.73
N LEU A 211 -9.82 4.21 38.38
CA LEU A 211 -9.21 2.99 38.91
C LEU A 211 -10.19 2.26 39.84
N PHE A 212 -10.30 0.95 39.69
CA PHE A 212 -10.88 0.08 40.71
C PHE A 212 -9.93 -1.06 41.06
N ARG A 213 -9.40 -1.02 42.28
CA ARG A 213 -8.57 -2.04 42.91
C ARG A 213 -9.45 -2.94 43.77
N LYS A 214 -9.54 -4.24 43.47
CA LYS A 214 -9.93 -5.26 44.46
C LYS A 214 -9.18 -6.59 44.27
N ARG A 215 -8.34 -6.86 45.28
CA ARG A 215 -7.98 -8.16 45.91
C ARG A 215 -7.23 -9.22 45.08
N GLY A 216 -5.89 -9.15 45.16
CA GLY A 216 -5.09 -10.14 45.88
C GLY A 216 -5.15 -11.61 45.42
N ARG A 217 -4.37 -11.94 44.38
CA ARG A 217 -3.49 -13.13 44.31
C ARG A 217 -2.67 -13.06 43.03
N TRP A 218 -1.35 -13.06 43.17
CA TRP A 218 -0.44 -13.29 42.05
C TRP A 218 -0.53 -14.78 41.67
N ARG A 219 -0.99 -15.05 40.45
CA ARG A 219 -0.70 -16.30 39.74
C ARG A 219 -0.26 -15.95 38.33
N SER A 220 0.94 -16.39 37.99
CA SER A 220 1.44 -16.48 36.62
C SER A 220 0.43 -17.28 35.79
N LEU A 221 -0.16 -16.62 34.80
CA LEU A 221 -0.94 -17.23 33.74
C LEU A 221 -0.44 -16.65 32.43
N THR A 222 0.72 -17.16 32.01
CA THR A 222 1.07 -17.32 30.61
C THR A 222 -0.12 -17.93 29.87
N SER A 223 -0.49 -17.31 28.75
CA SER A 223 -1.54 -17.73 27.81
C SER A 223 -3.00 -17.50 28.25
N LEU A 224 -3.53 -16.33 27.93
CA LEU A 224 -4.88 -16.27 27.40
C LEU A 224 -4.90 -15.46 26.10
N ARG A 225 -5.33 -16.16 25.07
CA ARG A 225 -5.40 -15.77 23.67
C ARG A 225 -6.28 -14.53 23.50
N CYS A 226 -5.71 -13.48 22.92
CA CYS A 226 -6.46 -12.54 22.09
C CYS A 226 -5.68 -12.33 20.78
N ARG A 227 -5.57 -13.40 19.99
CA ARG A 227 -5.15 -13.33 18.57
C ARG A 227 -6.34 -13.73 17.71
N GLN A 228 -7.12 -12.75 17.29
CA GLN A 228 -7.77 -12.79 15.98
C GLN A 228 -7.15 -11.67 15.13
N MET A 229 -5.92 -11.96 14.66
CA MET A 229 -5.19 -11.17 13.67
C MET A 229 -6.13 -10.74 12.54
N LEU A 230 -6.21 -9.43 12.27
CA LEU A 230 -6.61 -8.94 10.93
C LEU A 230 -5.73 -9.67 9.92
N ARG A 231 -6.31 -10.52 9.07
CA ARG A 231 -5.56 -11.19 7.99
C ARG A 231 -5.63 -10.33 6.73
N ILE A 232 -4.95 -9.19 6.75
CA ILE A 232 -4.47 -8.57 5.51
C ILE A 232 -3.23 -9.38 5.14
N LYS A 233 -3.26 -10.06 3.99
CA LYS A 233 -2.05 -10.65 3.42
C LYS A 233 -1.62 -9.75 2.28
N MET A 234 -0.49 -9.08 2.46
CA MET A 234 0.29 -8.57 1.33
C MET A 234 1.30 -9.66 1.00
N LYS A 235 1.25 -10.18 -0.23
CA LYS A 235 2.31 -11.04 -0.74
C LYS A 235 3.12 -10.23 -1.76
N PRO A 236 4.46 -10.18 -1.63
CA PRO A 236 5.30 -9.71 -2.72
C PRO A 236 5.20 -10.76 -3.84
N ILE A 237 4.72 -10.35 -5.03
CA ILE A 237 4.56 -11.27 -6.18
C ILE A 237 5.69 -11.09 -7.20
N SER A 238 6.52 -10.06 -7.05
CA SER A 238 7.80 -9.93 -7.75
C SER A 238 8.60 -8.84 -7.06
N SER A 239 9.90 -9.07 -6.83
CA SER A 239 10.83 -7.97 -6.66
C SER A 239 10.89 -7.24 -7.99
N LEU A 240 10.14 -6.13 -8.14
CA LEU A 240 10.62 -5.09 -9.04
C LEU A 240 11.95 -4.66 -8.42
N THR A 241 13.04 -5.15 -9.00
CA THR A 241 14.36 -4.64 -8.68
C THR A 241 14.38 -3.23 -9.25
N ILE A 242 14.16 -2.27 -8.36
CA ILE A 242 14.47 -0.86 -8.56
C ILE A 242 16.01 -0.75 -8.70
#